data_AF-A8GM36-F1
#
_entry.id   AF-A8GM36-F1
#
_cell.length_a   1.000
_cell.length_b   1.000
_cell.length_c   1.000
_cell.angle_alpha   90.00
_cell.angle_beta   90.00
_cell.angle_gamma   90.00
#
_symmetry.space_group_name_H-M   'P 1'
#
loop_
_entity.id
_entity.type
_entity.pdbx_description
1 polymer ?
#
loop_
_entity_poly.entity_id
_entity_poly.type
_entity_poly.pdbx_seq_one_letter_code
_entity_poly.pdbx_strand_id
1 'polypeptide(L)'
;MMLLYYALSFILLPVYFIIIIIRLLIGKEDIRRIQERFAIGKYRQDNSFLIWIHAASVGESMAALTLIYNISKRYPKIRFLVTSWTNSSAKILTAKLPKIAVHQFLPIDNIIFTRKFLKNWQPNLGIFIESELWPCTINEGARQFKLLLVNARISDKSFKAWLKRKSFFQLIIKHFSKIIVQSERDLQKFNELGVSDAINLGNIKFANEKLPVNQEELSKLISHLDNRQVLVFASTHHEDEEVILPIIKNLQEQCLDCYIILIPRHPERVKSIIDNCKSHNLSATAKSQNDLPVLSNDIYIVDRFGEMGLFFSVATISFIGGSFKQGGHNILEAAYFSNCIIFGPDMSKNTDIAKGVLQNEAAIQIKNGEDLLTKLTYLLNPNNSLELKAYREKAFKFVENNQKVLDEYLKVITKFLP
;
A
#
# COMPACT_ATOMS: atom_id res chain seq x y z
N MET A 1 33.24 -16.72 2.75
CA MET A 1 32.46 -15.46 2.61
C MET A 1 31.50 -15.22 3.78
N MET A 2 30.63 -16.16 4.17
CA MET A 2 29.73 -15.96 5.32
C MET A 2 30.46 -15.78 6.67
N LEU A 3 31.51 -16.56 6.94
CA LEU A 3 32.33 -16.35 8.15
C LEU A 3 32.98 -14.97 8.19
N LEU A 4 33.45 -14.47 7.04
CA LEU A 4 33.98 -13.11 6.92
C LEU A 4 32.88 -12.07 7.18
N TYR A 5 31.67 -12.28 6.66
CA TYR A 5 30.52 -11.42 6.98
C TYR A 5 30.22 -11.41 8.48
N TYR A 6 30.27 -12.57 9.15
CA TYR A 6 30.08 -12.67 10.61
C TYR A 6 31.15 -11.90 11.38
N ALA A 7 32.42 -12.10 11.04
CA ALA A 7 33.53 -11.36 11.65
C ALA A 7 33.36 -9.84 11.45
N LEU A 8 33.06 -9.40 10.23
CA LEU A 8 32.82 -7.98 9.93
C LEU A 8 31.61 -7.42 10.67
N SER A 9 30.49 -8.15 10.74
CA SER A 9 29.29 -7.73 11.47
C SER A 9 29.54 -7.56 12.96
N PHE A 10 30.49 -8.32 13.52
CA PHE A 10 30.89 -8.22 14.91
C PHE A 10 31.86 -7.05 15.13
N ILE A 11 32.88 -6.91 14.28
CA ILE A 11 33.86 -5.81 14.34
C ILE A 11 33.19 -4.45 14.16
N LEU A 12 32.20 -4.34 13.26
CA LEU A 12 31.49 -3.10 12.96
C LEU A 12 30.40 -2.76 13.99
N LEU A 13 30.20 -3.58 15.02
CA LEU A 13 29.14 -3.36 16.00
C LEU A 13 29.22 -1.99 16.71
N PRO A 14 30.40 -1.49 17.15
CA PRO A 14 30.51 -0.14 17.72
C PRO A 14 30.08 0.97 16.75
N VAL A 15 30.37 0.79 15.45
CA VAL A 15 29.94 1.74 14.41
C VAL A 15 28.43 1.74 14.27
N TYR A 16 27.79 0.56 14.33
CA TYR A 16 26.33 0.48 14.32
C TYR A 16 25.69 1.17 15.53
N PHE A 17 26.29 1.07 16.72
CA PHE A 17 25.83 1.82 17.90
C PHE A 17 25.86 3.34 17.65
N ILE A 18 26.96 3.86 17.09
CA ILE A 18 27.07 5.29 16.74
C ILE A 18 26.00 5.68 15.71
N ILE A 19 25.79 4.86 14.67
CA ILE A 19 24.75 5.11 13.66
C ILE A 19 23.35 5.16 14.31
N ILE A 20 23.05 4.28 15.25
CA ILE A 20 21.77 4.27 15.97
C ILE A 20 21.61 5.54 16.80
N ILE A 21 22.65 5.98 17.51
CA ILE A 21 22.63 7.24 18.29
C ILE A 21 22.35 8.41 17.36
N ILE A 22 23.06 8.52 16.23
CA ILE A 22 22.84 9.58 15.24
C ILE A 22 21.39 9.53 14.73
N ARG A 23 20.89 8.34 14.38
CA ARG A 23 19.52 8.16 13.90
C ARG A 23 18.47 8.54 14.94
N LEU A 24 18.75 8.30 16.22
CA LEU A 24 17.90 8.72 17.33
C LEU A 24 17.88 10.25 17.48
N LEU A 25 19.04 10.91 17.38
CA LEU A 25 19.14 12.37 17.44
C LEU A 25 18.37 13.06 16.30
N ILE A 26 18.35 12.47 15.11
CA ILE A 26 17.58 12.99 13.95
C ILE A 26 16.13 12.47 13.89
N GLY A 27 15.61 11.85 14.96
CA GLY A 27 14.22 11.42 15.08
C GLY A 27 13.81 10.21 14.22
N LYS A 28 14.78 9.45 13.68
CA LYS A 28 14.53 8.27 12.83
C LYS A 28 14.41 6.95 13.61
N GLU A 29 14.62 6.97 14.93
CA GLU A 29 14.43 5.83 15.84
C GLU A 29 13.48 6.19 16.98
N ASP A 30 12.77 5.21 17.55
CA ASP A 30 11.97 5.39 18.77
C ASP A 30 12.79 4.93 19.99
N ILE A 31 13.15 5.88 20.85
CA ILE A 31 13.96 5.62 22.07
C ILE A 31 13.32 4.56 22.97
N ARG A 32 11.99 4.49 23.04
CA ARG A 32 11.27 3.54 23.91
C ARG A 32 11.37 2.10 23.43
N ARG A 33 11.72 1.92 22.15
CA ARG A 33 11.78 0.61 21.49
C ARG A 33 13.18 0.29 20.94
N ILE A 34 14.19 1.11 21.25
CA ILE A 34 15.54 0.95 20.71
C ILE A 34 16.19 -0.37 21.13
N GLN A 35 15.81 -0.89 22.29
CA GLN A 35 16.26 -2.18 22.80
C GLN A 35 15.94 -3.33 21.85
N GLU A 36 14.86 -3.22 21.05
CA GLU A 36 14.46 -4.23 20.07
C GLU A 36 15.53 -4.42 18.98
N ARG A 37 16.32 -3.36 18.67
CA ARG A 37 17.47 -3.43 17.74
C ARG A 37 18.57 -4.39 18.20
N PHE A 38 18.62 -4.66 19.50
CA PHE A 38 19.59 -5.55 20.14
C PHE A 38 18.96 -6.88 20.54
N ALA A 39 17.80 -7.22 19.94
CA ALA A 39 16.99 -8.39 20.27
C ALA A 39 16.59 -8.46 21.76
N ILE A 40 16.44 -7.30 22.40
CA ILE A 40 15.89 -7.15 23.75
C ILE A 40 14.46 -6.65 23.56
N GLY A 41 13.47 -7.49 23.83
CA GLY A 41 12.08 -7.15 23.56
C GLY A 41 11.14 -8.31 23.85
N LYS A 42 10.04 -8.35 23.10
CA LYS A 42 9.02 -9.38 23.22
C LYS A 42 9.57 -10.75 22.82
N TYR A 43 8.87 -11.77 23.27
CA TYR A 43 9.15 -13.17 22.99
C TYR A 43 7.84 -13.90 22.72
N ARG A 44 7.95 -15.06 22.07
CA ARG A 44 6.80 -15.91 21.73
C ARG A 44 6.06 -16.33 23.01
N GLN A 45 4.74 -16.16 23.02
CA GLN A 45 3.90 -16.39 24.20
C GLN A 45 3.28 -17.80 24.24
N ASP A 46 3.14 -18.47 23.09
CA ASP A 46 2.50 -19.78 22.98
C ASP A 46 3.19 -20.65 21.90
N ASN A 47 2.84 -21.92 21.80
CA ASN A 47 3.40 -22.86 20.82
C ASN A 47 2.62 -22.89 19.50
N SER A 48 1.77 -21.90 19.22
CA SER A 48 1.00 -21.85 17.96
C SER A 48 1.91 -21.70 16.74
N PHE A 49 1.55 -22.23 15.57
CA PHE A 49 2.37 -22.09 14.38
C PHE A 49 2.61 -20.60 14.06
N LEU A 50 3.88 -20.17 14.13
CA LEU A 50 4.27 -18.77 14.03
C LEU A 50 4.90 -18.48 12.67
N ILE A 51 4.25 -17.63 11.89
CA ILE A 51 4.82 -17.07 10.66
C ILE A 51 5.50 -15.75 10.99
N TRP A 52 6.78 -15.65 10.68
CA TRP A 52 7.52 -14.40 10.75
C TRP A 52 7.54 -13.73 9.37
N ILE A 53 7.01 -12.51 9.29
CA ILE A 53 7.01 -11.69 8.08
C ILE A 53 7.92 -10.47 8.28
N HIS A 54 8.89 -10.27 7.40
CA HIS A 54 9.74 -9.10 7.39
C HIS A 54 9.33 -8.11 6.28
N ALA A 55 9.03 -6.87 6.68
CA ALA A 55 8.60 -5.77 5.84
C ALA A 55 9.24 -4.44 6.34
N ALA A 56 10.34 -4.02 5.72
CA ALA A 56 11.12 -2.86 6.13
C ALA A 56 10.46 -1.51 5.81
N SER A 57 9.69 -1.43 4.72
CA SER A 57 9.04 -0.21 4.24
C SER A 57 7.52 -0.19 4.44
N VAL A 58 6.92 0.99 4.23
CA VAL A 58 5.47 1.19 4.34
C VAL A 58 4.72 0.34 3.31
N GLY A 59 5.20 0.29 2.07
CA GLY A 59 4.58 -0.52 1.01
C GLY A 59 4.67 -2.02 1.29
N GLU A 60 5.81 -2.49 1.82
CA GLU A 60 5.96 -3.88 2.26
C GLU A 60 5.06 -4.19 3.46
N SER A 61 4.88 -3.24 4.37
CA SER A 61 4.01 -3.42 5.54
C SER A 61 2.56 -3.59 5.14
N MET A 62 2.11 -2.88 4.09
CA MET A 62 0.77 -3.08 3.53
C MET A 62 0.62 -4.47 2.89
N ALA A 63 1.62 -4.92 2.12
CA ALA A 63 1.63 -6.28 1.56
C ALA A 63 1.62 -7.37 2.67
N ALA A 64 2.37 -7.16 3.76
CA ALA A 64 2.35 -8.04 4.92
C ALA A 64 0.96 -8.10 5.56
N LEU A 65 0.29 -6.97 5.74
CA LEU A 65 -1.09 -6.93 6.27
C LEU A 65 -2.07 -7.69 5.38
N THR A 66 -1.98 -7.55 4.05
CA THR A 66 -2.80 -8.29 3.10
C THR A 66 -2.61 -9.81 3.25
N LEU A 67 -1.35 -10.27 3.35
CA LEU A 67 -1.04 -11.68 3.57
C LEU A 67 -1.58 -12.19 4.92
N ILE A 68 -1.38 -11.43 6.00
CA ILE A 68 -1.85 -11.80 7.35
C ILE A 68 -3.37 -11.96 7.37
N TYR A 69 -4.09 -10.98 6.81
CA TYR A 69 -5.55 -11.00 6.79
C TYR A 69 -6.07 -12.21 6.01
N ASN A 70 -5.52 -12.48 4.83
CA ASN A 70 -5.99 -13.59 3.99
C ASN A 70 -5.59 -14.98 4.52
N ILE A 71 -4.39 -15.12 5.07
CA ILE A 71 -3.97 -16.38 5.70
C ILE A 71 -4.79 -16.64 6.97
N SER A 72 -5.00 -15.62 7.81
CA SER A 72 -5.75 -15.79 9.07
C SER A 72 -7.22 -16.14 8.90
N LYS A 73 -7.87 -15.69 7.80
CA LYS A 73 -9.23 -16.13 7.44
C LYS A 73 -9.31 -17.65 7.28
N ARG A 74 -8.31 -18.27 6.65
CA ARG A 74 -8.27 -19.72 6.37
C ARG A 74 -7.62 -20.53 7.50
N TYR A 75 -6.69 -19.93 8.24
CA TYR A 75 -5.89 -20.59 9.29
C TYR A 75 -5.93 -19.78 10.60
N PRO A 76 -7.04 -19.80 11.35
CA PRO A 76 -7.25 -18.93 12.51
C PRO A 76 -6.34 -19.22 13.72
N LYS A 77 -5.71 -20.41 13.74
CA LYS A 77 -4.77 -20.82 14.80
C LYS A 77 -3.34 -20.32 14.56
N ILE A 78 -3.02 -19.85 13.36
CA ILE A 78 -1.69 -19.30 13.06
C ILE A 78 -1.52 -17.95 13.77
N ARG A 79 -0.30 -17.68 14.22
CA ARG A 79 0.11 -16.37 14.75
C ARG A 79 1.17 -15.76 13.86
N PHE A 80 1.31 -14.45 13.96
CA PHE A 80 2.20 -13.68 13.10
C PHE A 80 3.14 -12.80 13.93
N LEU A 81 4.43 -12.88 13.61
CA LEU A 81 5.42 -11.89 14.00
C LEU A 81 5.71 -11.02 12.78
N VAL A 82 5.52 -9.71 12.88
CA VAL A 82 5.87 -8.79 11.80
C VAL A 82 7.04 -7.92 12.23
N THR A 83 8.12 -7.94 11.46
CA THR A 83 9.27 -7.05 11.69
C THR A 83 9.41 -5.98 10.64
N SER A 84 9.79 -4.78 11.07
CA SER A 84 10.10 -3.66 10.19
C SER A 84 11.40 -2.97 10.59
N TRP A 85 11.91 -2.10 9.72
CA TRP A 85 13.06 -1.26 10.03
C TRP A 85 12.69 0.19 10.33
N THR A 86 11.62 0.73 9.74
CA THR A 86 11.31 2.17 9.84
C THR A 86 10.20 2.48 10.83
N ASN A 87 10.30 3.63 11.51
CA ASN A 87 9.26 4.14 12.42
C ASN A 87 7.90 4.31 11.72
N SER A 88 7.91 4.77 10.45
CA SER A 88 6.69 4.93 9.66
C SER A 88 5.96 3.60 9.46
N SER A 89 6.69 2.53 9.15
CA SER A 89 6.15 1.18 9.04
C SER A 89 5.62 0.68 10.39
N ALA A 90 6.36 0.92 11.48
CA ALA A 90 5.92 0.53 12.82
C ALA A 90 4.60 1.20 13.24
N LYS A 91 4.41 2.49 12.92
CA LYS A 91 3.15 3.20 13.18
C LYS A 91 1.96 2.57 12.44
N ILE A 92 2.14 2.26 11.15
CA ILE A 92 1.10 1.62 10.33
C ILE A 92 0.76 0.23 10.86
N LEU A 93 1.77 -0.58 11.13
CA LEU A 93 1.60 -1.94 11.64
C LEU A 93 0.93 -1.93 13.02
N THR A 94 1.34 -1.04 13.93
CA THR A 94 0.71 -0.93 15.25
C THR A 94 -0.77 -0.56 15.16
N ALA A 95 -1.16 0.28 14.20
CA ALA A 95 -2.54 0.70 14.02
C ALA A 95 -3.44 -0.35 13.33
N LYS A 96 -2.86 -1.19 12.45
CA LYS A 96 -3.64 -2.07 11.56
C LYS A 96 -3.48 -3.57 11.82
N LEU A 97 -2.51 -3.99 12.62
CA LEU A 97 -2.30 -5.43 12.87
C LEU A 97 -3.49 -6.01 13.66
N PRO A 98 -3.99 -7.19 13.27
CA PRO A 98 -5.00 -7.89 14.05
C PRO A 98 -4.39 -8.45 15.35
N LYS A 99 -5.23 -8.77 16.34
CA LYS A 99 -4.80 -9.28 17.67
C LYS A 99 -3.94 -10.55 17.62
N ILE A 100 -4.04 -11.33 16.54
CA ILE A 100 -3.26 -12.55 16.30
C ILE A 100 -1.83 -12.27 15.80
N ALA A 101 -1.49 -10.99 15.59
CA ALA A 101 -0.21 -10.56 15.07
C ALA A 101 0.45 -9.57 16.02
N VAL A 102 1.78 -9.62 16.11
CA VAL A 102 2.58 -8.72 16.92
C VAL A 102 3.68 -8.09 16.09
N HIS A 103 3.91 -6.79 16.30
CA HIS A 103 5.02 -6.07 15.69
C HIS A 103 6.23 -5.97 16.62
N GLN A 104 7.43 -6.10 16.05
CA GLN A 104 8.71 -5.74 16.67
C GLN A 104 9.66 -5.16 15.61
N PHE A 105 10.58 -4.27 15.96
CA PHE A 105 11.69 -3.92 15.07
C PHE A 105 12.61 -5.12 14.84
N LEU A 106 13.10 -5.26 13.60
CA LEU A 106 14.15 -6.23 13.30
C LEU A 106 15.43 -5.84 14.06
N PRO A 107 16.11 -6.80 14.73
CA PRO A 107 17.42 -6.54 15.30
C PRO A 107 18.45 -6.19 14.22
N ILE A 108 19.56 -5.60 14.64
CA ILE A 108 20.72 -5.39 13.77
C ILE A 108 21.20 -6.76 13.25
N ASP A 109 21.59 -6.82 11.98
CA ASP A 109 22.05 -8.04 11.31
C ASP A 109 23.44 -8.49 11.78
N ASN A 110 23.48 -8.90 13.04
CA ASN A 110 24.64 -9.40 13.76
C ASN A 110 24.32 -10.78 14.33
N ILE A 111 25.32 -11.66 14.33
CA ILE A 111 25.14 -13.07 14.74
C ILE A 111 24.57 -13.22 16.17
N ILE A 112 24.97 -12.37 17.13
CA ILE A 112 24.53 -12.46 18.53
C ILE A 112 23.06 -12.08 18.64
N PHE A 113 22.68 -10.92 18.11
CA PHE A 113 21.31 -10.43 18.19
C PHE A 113 20.36 -11.25 17.35
N THR A 114 20.79 -11.70 16.17
CA THR A 114 20.03 -12.61 15.31
C THR A 114 19.71 -13.91 16.04
N ARG A 115 20.72 -14.57 16.62
CA ARG A 115 20.49 -15.83 17.36
C ARG A 115 19.59 -15.62 18.56
N LYS A 116 19.77 -14.53 19.31
CA LYS A 116 18.90 -14.19 20.45
C LYS A 116 17.46 -13.98 19.99
N PHE A 117 17.24 -13.22 18.91
CA PHE A 117 15.92 -12.98 18.34
C PHE A 117 15.24 -14.28 17.90
N LEU A 118 15.95 -15.13 17.13
CA LEU A 118 15.41 -16.40 16.68
C LEU A 118 15.15 -17.37 17.85
N LYS A 119 15.98 -17.35 18.90
CA LYS A 119 15.74 -18.14 20.11
C LYS A 119 14.48 -17.68 20.88
N ASN A 120 14.22 -16.38 20.92
CA ASN A 120 13.07 -15.80 21.62
C ASN A 120 11.75 -16.02 20.86
N TRP A 121 11.80 -16.03 19.53
CA TRP A 121 10.60 -16.09 18.70
C TRP A 121 10.33 -17.47 18.10
N GLN A 122 11.37 -18.26 17.82
CA GLN A 122 11.28 -19.62 17.26
C GLN A 122 10.26 -19.74 16.11
N PRO A 123 10.34 -18.95 15.03
CA PRO A 123 9.36 -19.03 13.94
C PRO A 123 9.31 -20.42 13.29
N ASN A 124 8.15 -20.78 12.74
CA ASN A 124 7.97 -22.00 11.95
C ASN A 124 8.15 -21.75 10.44
N LEU A 125 7.94 -20.52 9.99
CA LEU A 125 8.10 -20.08 8.60
C LEU A 125 8.56 -18.61 8.58
N GLY A 126 9.50 -18.26 7.71
CA GLY A 126 9.91 -16.88 7.46
C GLY A 126 9.48 -16.41 6.07
N ILE A 127 8.91 -15.21 5.96
CA ILE A 127 8.51 -14.56 4.71
C ILE A 127 9.17 -13.19 4.64
N PHE A 128 10.04 -12.98 3.66
CA PHE A 128 10.71 -11.71 3.41
C PHE A 128 10.07 -11.04 2.21
N ILE A 129 9.69 -9.77 2.34
CA ILE A 129 9.03 -9.02 1.27
C ILE A 129 10.06 -8.10 0.57
N GLU A 130 10.11 -8.15 -0.76
CA GLU A 130 11.02 -7.37 -1.63
C GLU A 130 12.51 -7.71 -1.52
N SER A 131 13.34 -6.75 -1.06
CA SER A 131 14.78 -6.70 -1.37
C SER A 131 15.70 -6.67 -0.15
N GLU A 132 15.17 -6.95 1.04
CA GLU A 132 15.90 -6.84 2.31
C GLU A 132 16.70 -8.12 2.61
N LEU A 133 17.82 -8.27 1.91
CA LEU A 133 18.71 -9.42 2.01
C LEU A 133 19.73 -9.24 3.14
N TRP A 134 19.32 -9.59 4.36
CA TRP A 134 20.14 -9.57 5.58
C TRP A 134 20.89 -10.90 5.78
N PRO A 135 22.20 -10.98 5.47
CA PRO A 135 22.91 -12.26 5.38
C PRO A 135 22.97 -13.05 6.71
N CYS A 136 23.17 -12.40 7.86
CA CYS A 136 23.18 -13.12 9.15
C CYS A 136 21.80 -13.71 9.43
N THR A 137 20.79 -12.87 9.32
CA THR A 137 19.39 -13.18 9.57
C THR A 137 18.91 -14.34 8.70
N ILE A 138 19.17 -14.27 7.40
CA ILE A 138 18.77 -15.31 6.44
C ILE A 138 19.49 -16.63 6.73
N ASN A 139 20.81 -16.61 6.90
CA ASN A 139 21.59 -17.84 7.10
C ASN A 139 21.23 -18.54 8.43
N GLU A 140 21.03 -17.78 9.52
CA GLU A 140 20.65 -18.36 10.82
C GLU A 140 19.19 -18.81 10.87
N GLY A 141 18.28 -18.10 10.17
CA GLY A 141 16.88 -18.50 10.06
C GLY A 141 16.72 -19.80 9.25
N ALA A 142 17.40 -19.89 8.11
CA ALA A 142 17.34 -21.07 7.22
C ALA A 142 17.88 -22.36 7.85
N ARG A 143 18.64 -22.27 8.94
CA ARG A 143 19.07 -23.42 9.74
C ARG A 143 17.96 -24.01 10.62
N GLN A 144 16.90 -23.24 10.89
CA GLN A 144 15.85 -23.57 11.85
C GLN A 144 14.49 -23.77 11.19
N PHE A 145 14.19 -23.03 10.12
CA PHE A 145 12.89 -23.08 9.43
C PHE A 145 13.03 -22.68 7.95
N LYS A 146 11.96 -22.90 7.18
CA LYS A 146 11.91 -22.53 5.75
C LYS A 146 11.75 -21.02 5.60
N LEU A 147 12.43 -20.45 4.61
CA LEU A 147 12.33 -19.04 4.24
C LEU A 147 11.71 -18.89 2.86
N LEU A 148 10.80 -17.94 2.69
CA LEU A 148 10.25 -17.52 1.41
C LEU A 148 10.65 -16.07 1.14
N LEU A 149 11.04 -15.78 -0.10
CA LEU A 149 11.20 -14.41 -0.58
C LEU A 149 10.04 -14.10 -1.51
N VAL A 150 9.20 -13.13 -1.15
CA VAL A 150 7.97 -12.82 -1.88
C VAL A 150 7.98 -11.37 -2.36
N ASN A 151 7.30 -11.11 -3.46
CA ASN A 151 7.34 -9.79 -4.13
C ASN A 151 8.76 -9.31 -4.42
N ALA A 152 9.68 -10.23 -4.68
CA ALA A 152 11.10 -9.97 -4.79
C ALA A 152 11.39 -9.01 -5.94
N ARG A 153 12.23 -8.01 -5.68
CA ARG A 153 12.67 -7.04 -6.67
C ARG A 153 14.08 -6.59 -6.42
N ILE A 154 14.77 -6.15 -7.47
CA ILE A 154 16.11 -5.59 -7.34
C ILE A 154 16.22 -4.33 -8.20
N SER A 155 16.47 -3.18 -7.56
CA SER A 155 16.72 -1.92 -8.29
C SER A 155 17.91 -2.07 -9.25
N ASP A 156 17.93 -1.30 -10.35
CA ASP A 156 19.04 -1.39 -11.32
C ASP A 156 20.41 -1.11 -10.69
N LYS A 157 20.46 -0.19 -9.71
CA LYS A 157 21.67 0.10 -8.94
C LYS A 157 22.12 -1.11 -8.12
N SER A 158 21.19 -1.72 -7.37
CA SER A 158 21.48 -2.91 -6.57
C SER A 158 21.86 -4.10 -7.46
N PHE A 159 21.20 -4.26 -8.60
CA PHE A 159 21.48 -5.31 -9.57
C PHE A 159 22.92 -5.24 -10.09
N LYS A 160 23.36 -4.06 -10.55
CA LYS A 160 24.76 -3.83 -10.95
C LYS A 160 25.76 -4.14 -9.83
N ALA A 161 25.41 -3.82 -8.58
CA ALA A 161 26.26 -4.11 -7.42
C ALA A 161 26.28 -5.61 -7.05
N TRP A 162 25.20 -6.33 -7.31
CA TRP A 162 25.10 -7.78 -7.10
C TRP A 162 25.79 -8.57 -8.20
N LEU A 163 25.76 -8.12 -9.46
CA LEU A 163 26.52 -8.74 -10.55
C LEU A 163 28.02 -8.81 -10.23
N LYS A 164 28.59 -7.74 -9.66
CA LYS A 164 30.00 -7.72 -9.22
C LYS A 164 30.30 -8.69 -8.07
N ARG A 165 29.29 -9.16 -7.35
CA ARG A 165 29.40 -10.02 -6.16
C ARG A 165 28.43 -11.20 -6.26
N LYS A 166 28.29 -11.75 -7.48
CA LYS A 166 27.28 -12.76 -7.81
C LYS A 166 27.36 -13.99 -6.90
N SER A 167 28.57 -14.48 -6.62
CA SER A 167 28.78 -15.60 -5.70
C SER A 167 28.25 -15.33 -4.28
N PHE A 168 28.41 -14.11 -3.77
CA PHE A 168 27.88 -13.74 -2.46
C PHE A 168 26.35 -13.64 -2.46
N PHE A 169 25.76 -13.07 -3.52
CA PHE A 169 24.31 -13.07 -3.71
C PHE A 169 23.75 -14.50 -3.71
N GLN A 170 24.36 -15.39 -4.49
CA GLN A 170 23.98 -16.80 -4.59
C GLN A 170 24.08 -17.53 -3.24
N LEU A 171 25.11 -17.20 -2.44
CA LEU A 171 25.27 -17.75 -1.09
C LEU A 171 24.12 -17.37 -0.15
N ILE A 172 23.53 -16.18 -0.31
CA ILE A 172 22.39 -15.72 0.51
C ILE A 172 21.08 -16.29 -0.04
N ILE A 173 20.87 -16.14 -1.35
CA ILE A 173 19.56 -16.37 -1.96
C ILE A 173 19.16 -17.85 -1.98
N LYS A 174 20.13 -18.78 -2.02
CA LYS A 174 19.89 -20.23 -1.98
C LYS A 174 19.17 -20.72 -0.72
N HIS A 175 19.11 -19.89 0.32
CA HIS A 175 18.43 -20.23 1.57
C HIS A 175 16.91 -20.07 1.49
N PHE A 176 16.40 -19.37 0.48
CA PHE A 176 14.97 -19.27 0.25
C PHE A 176 14.46 -20.53 -0.44
N SER A 177 13.49 -21.21 0.18
CA SER A 177 12.84 -22.40 -0.36
C SER A 177 11.86 -22.07 -1.48
N LYS A 178 11.43 -20.81 -1.58
CA LYS A 178 10.73 -20.28 -2.74
C LYS A 178 11.00 -18.79 -2.91
N ILE A 179 11.15 -18.38 -4.17
CA ILE A 179 11.33 -17.00 -4.57
C ILE A 179 10.21 -16.64 -5.53
N ILE A 180 9.43 -15.62 -5.19
CA ILE A 180 8.37 -15.06 -6.02
C ILE A 180 8.79 -13.63 -6.37
N VAL A 181 9.04 -13.36 -7.63
CA VAL A 181 9.36 -12.00 -8.13
C VAL A 181 8.10 -11.28 -8.58
N GLN A 182 8.15 -9.95 -8.56
CA GLN A 182 6.99 -9.09 -8.84
C GLN A 182 6.81 -8.73 -10.33
N SER A 183 7.79 -9.02 -11.20
CA SER A 183 7.74 -8.67 -12.62
C SER A 183 8.66 -9.56 -13.46
N GLU A 184 8.44 -9.56 -14.77
CA GLU A 184 9.27 -10.31 -15.72
C GLU A 184 10.71 -9.77 -15.77
N ARG A 185 10.85 -8.45 -15.64
CA ARG A 185 12.16 -7.80 -15.54
C ARG A 185 12.91 -8.23 -14.27
N ASP A 186 12.21 -8.38 -13.15
CA ASP A 186 12.82 -8.90 -11.94
C ASP A 186 13.20 -10.38 -12.11
N LEU A 187 12.39 -11.18 -12.80
CA LEU A 187 12.73 -12.58 -13.12
C LEU A 187 14.03 -12.67 -13.92
N GLN A 188 14.17 -11.86 -14.97
CA GLN A 188 15.38 -11.80 -15.79
C GLN A 188 16.62 -11.43 -14.95
N LYS A 189 16.50 -10.43 -14.07
CA LYS A 189 17.59 -10.06 -13.16
C LYS A 189 17.98 -11.20 -12.23
N PHE A 190 17.01 -11.91 -11.66
CA PHE A 190 17.28 -13.05 -10.79
C PHE A 190 17.97 -14.19 -11.58
N ASN A 191 17.53 -14.47 -12.80
CA ASN A 191 18.18 -15.43 -13.71
C ASN A 191 19.63 -15.05 -14.01
N GLU A 192 19.90 -13.78 -14.34
CA GLU A 192 21.26 -13.26 -14.57
C GLU A 192 22.16 -13.36 -13.32
N LEU A 193 21.58 -13.23 -12.12
CA LEU A 193 22.26 -13.48 -10.84
C LEU A 193 22.38 -14.97 -10.50
N GLY A 194 21.88 -15.87 -11.36
CA GLY A 194 22.01 -17.32 -11.26
C GLY A 194 20.99 -17.98 -10.34
N VAL A 195 19.77 -17.43 -10.27
CA VAL A 195 18.61 -18.03 -9.60
C VAL A 195 17.64 -18.49 -10.67
N SER A 196 17.45 -19.80 -10.83
CA SER A 196 16.63 -20.38 -11.91
C SER A 196 15.24 -20.86 -11.45
N ASP A 197 14.97 -20.91 -10.16
CA ASP A 197 13.74 -21.45 -9.56
C ASP A 197 12.75 -20.37 -9.07
N ALA A 198 13.10 -19.10 -9.31
CA ALA A 198 12.23 -17.96 -9.09
C ALA A 198 11.02 -18.03 -10.03
N ILE A 199 9.85 -17.65 -9.54
CA ILE A 199 8.63 -17.56 -10.33
C ILE A 199 8.11 -16.13 -10.33
N ASN A 200 7.63 -15.68 -11.48
CA ASN A 200 6.93 -14.40 -11.60
C ASN A 200 5.44 -14.62 -11.37
N LEU A 201 4.91 -14.05 -10.29
CA LEU A 201 3.47 -14.05 -10.03
C LEU A 201 2.88 -12.64 -10.08
N GLY A 202 3.66 -11.61 -10.42
CA GLY A 202 3.21 -10.21 -10.37
C GLY A 202 3.33 -9.58 -8.99
N ASN A 203 2.93 -8.32 -8.89
CA ASN A 203 3.16 -7.49 -7.70
C ASN A 203 1.97 -7.55 -6.73
N ILE A 204 2.18 -8.14 -5.55
CA ILE A 204 1.13 -8.29 -4.53
C ILE A 204 0.66 -6.93 -3.96
N LYS A 205 1.46 -5.85 -4.10
CA LYS A 205 1.04 -4.50 -3.68
C LYS A 205 -0.17 -3.98 -4.44
N PHE A 206 -0.50 -4.59 -5.57
CA PHE A 206 -1.68 -4.22 -6.35
C PHE A 206 -2.93 -5.02 -5.96
N ALA A 207 -2.80 -6.01 -5.08
CA ALA A 207 -3.90 -6.87 -4.67
C ALA A 207 -4.60 -6.33 -3.42
N ASN A 208 -5.32 -5.21 -3.55
CA ASN A 208 -6.23 -4.75 -2.50
C ASN A 208 -7.52 -5.58 -2.53
N GLU A 209 -8.28 -5.61 -1.43
CA GLU A 209 -9.65 -6.14 -1.47
C GLU A 209 -10.61 -5.04 -1.96
N LYS A 210 -11.66 -5.44 -2.67
CA LYS A 210 -12.78 -4.53 -2.98
C LYS A 210 -13.44 -4.09 -1.68
N LEU A 211 -13.70 -2.79 -1.55
CA LEU A 211 -14.38 -2.25 -0.37
C LEU A 211 -15.80 -2.82 -0.24
N PRO A 212 -16.29 -3.08 0.99
CA PRO A 212 -17.66 -3.49 1.19
C PRO A 212 -18.63 -2.40 0.76
N VAL A 213 -19.81 -2.81 0.30
CA VAL A 213 -20.88 -1.91 -0.14
C VAL A 213 -22.20 -2.37 0.46
N ASN A 214 -22.87 -1.48 1.18
CA ASN A 214 -24.25 -1.70 1.59
C ASN A 214 -25.16 -1.60 0.35
N GLN A 215 -25.71 -2.74 -0.08
CA GLN A 215 -26.52 -2.81 -1.30
C GLN A 215 -27.83 -2.02 -1.19
N GLU A 216 -28.44 -1.96 0.00
CA GLU A 216 -29.68 -1.21 0.19
C GLU A 216 -29.45 0.30 0.05
N GLU A 217 -28.38 0.82 0.67
CA GLU A 217 -27.97 2.21 0.52
C GLU A 217 -27.57 2.54 -0.92
N LEU A 218 -26.89 1.61 -1.59
CA LEU A 218 -26.52 1.78 -2.99
C LEU A 218 -27.76 1.93 -3.88
N SER A 219 -28.76 1.06 -3.72
CA SER A 219 -30.01 1.16 -4.51
C SER A 219 -30.73 2.49 -4.26
N LYS A 220 -30.85 2.92 -3.00
CA LYS A 220 -31.44 4.23 -2.66
C LYS A 220 -30.68 5.38 -3.30
N LEU A 221 -29.34 5.36 -3.22
CA LEU A 221 -28.49 6.41 -3.77
C LEU A 221 -28.56 6.46 -5.30
N ILE A 222 -28.54 5.31 -5.99
CA ILE A 222 -28.69 5.23 -7.45
C ILE A 222 -30.03 5.81 -7.90
N SER A 223 -31.13 5.39 -7.28
CA SER A 223 -32.47 5.92 -7.60
C SER A 223 -32.56 7.42 -7.34
N HIS A 224 -31.94 7.90 -6.26
CA HIS A 224 -31.95 9.31 -5.90
C HIS A 224 -31.13 10.18 -6.85
N LEU A 225 -30.02 9.69 -7.38
CA LEU A 225 -29.14 10.44 -8.29
C LEU A 225 -29.67 10.52 -9.73
N ASP A 226 -30.71 9.77 -10.07
CA ASP A 226 -31.43 9.81 -11.36
C ASP A 226 -30.49 9.78 -12.59
N ASN A 227 -29.59 8.79 -12.63
CA ASN A 227 -28.61 8.56 -13.73
C ASN A 227 -27.59 9.70 -13.99
N ARG A 228 -27.49 10.71 -13.13
CA ARG A 228 -26.46 11.76 -13.25
C ARG A 228 -25.06 11.17 -13.20
N GLN A 229 -24.12 11.77 -13.95
CA GLN A 229 -22.71 11.42 -13.80
C GLN A 229 -22.22 11.85 -12.42
N VAL A 230 -21.54 10.97 -11.67
CA VAL A 230 -21.04 11.31 -10.34
C VAL A 230 -19.52 11.44 -10.36
N LEU A 231 -19.03 12.58 -9.92
CA LEU A 231 -17.61 12.83 -9.70
C LEU A 231 -17.31 12.75 -8.19
N VAL A 232 -16.43 11.82 -7.82
CA VAL A 232 -16.00 11.65 -6.42
C VAL A 232 -14.60 12.23 -6.23
N PHE A 233 -14.44 13.15 -5.29
CA PHE A 233 -13.14 13.58 -4.77
C PHE A 233 -12.89 12.85 -3.45
N ALA A 234 -12.08 11.80 -3.48
CA ALA A 234 -11.90 10.88 -2.36
C ALA A 234 -10.61 11.14 -1.57
N SER A 235 -10.71 11.05 -0.24
CA SER A 235 -9.60 11.25 0.69
C SER A 235 -8.89 12.60 0.55
N THR A 236 -9.66 13.68 0.32
CA THR A 236 -9.09 15.03 0.12
C THR A 236 -8.44 15.57 1.40
N HIS A 237 -7.39 16.36 1.21
CA HIS A 237 -6.79 17.24 2.19
C HIS A 237 -7.03 18.70 1.82
N HIS A 238 -6.62 19.60 2.71
CA HIS A 238 -6.78 21.03 2.52
C HIS A 238 -6.23 21.51 1.18
N GLU A 239 -5.05 21.04 0.81
CA GLU A 239 -4.36 21.47 -0.41
C GLU A 239 -4.98 20.87 -1.68
N ASP A 240 -5.71 19.77 -1.57
CA ASP A 240 -6.53 19.27 -2.69
C ASP A 240 -7.79 20.14 -2.85
N GLU A 241 -8.46 20.46 -1.73
CA GLU A 241 -9.70 21.24 -1.70
C GLU A 241 -9.51 22.67 -2.24
N GLU A 242 -8.38 23.31 -1.95
CA GLU A 242 -8.01 24.62 -2.52
C GLU A 242 -7.98 24.62 -4.05
N VAL A 243 -7.64 23.48 -4.66
CA VAL A 243 -7.61 23.32 -6.12
C VAL A 243 -8.98 22.90 -6.66
N ILE A 244 -9.69 22.03 -5.93
CA ILE A 244 -10.92 21.38 -6.39
C ILE A 244 -12.13 22.33 -6.34
N LEU A 245 -12.28 23.17 -5.32
CA LEU A 245 -13.47 24.01 -5.16
C LEU A 245 -13.65 25.02 -6.33
N PRO A 246 -12.61 25.75 -6.79
CA PRO A 246 -12.73 26.58 -7.99
C PRO A 246 -13.12 25.79 -9.26
N ILE A 247 -12.61 24.56 -9.39
CA ILE A 247 -12.91 23.68 -10.52
C ILE A 247 -14.38 23.27 -10.50
N ILE A 248 -14.91 22.88 -9.34
CA ILE A 248 -16.34 22.55 -9.18
C ILE A 248 -17.19 23.72 -9.63
N LYS A 249 -16.88 24.94 -9.17
CA LYS A 249 -17.61 26.14 -9.58
C LYS A 249 -17.63 26.32 -11.10
N ASN A 250 -16.48 26.14 -11.74
CA ASN A 250 -16.36 26.25 -13.19
C ASN A 250 -17.17 25.16 -13.94
N LEU A 251 -17.14 23.91 -13.47
CA LEU A 251 -17.94 22.82 -14.08
C LEU A 251 -19.44 23.10 -14.01
N GLN A 252 -19.90 23.72 -12.91
CA GLN A 252 -21.30 24.12 -12.76
C GLN A 252 -21.69 25.30 -13.66
N GLU A 253 -20.81 26.29 -13.81
CA GLU A 253 -21.03 27.42 -14.74
C GLU A 253 -21.06 26.96 -16.20
N GLN A 254 -20.36 25.88 -16.54
CA GLN A 254 -20.45 25.20 -17.85
C GLN A 254 -21.71 24.33 -18.00
N CYS A 255 -22.57 24.24 -16.98
CA CYS A 255 -23.78 23.42 -16.95
C CYS A 255 -23.53 21.94 -17.31
N LEU A 256 -22.39 21.38 -16.89
CA LEU A 256 -22.10 19.96 -17.07
C LEU A 256 -22.99 19.11 -16.15
N ASP A 257 -23.68 18.13 -16.73
CA ASP A 257 -24.60 17.24 -16.02
C ASP A 257 -23.86 16.22 -15.15
N CYS A 258 -23.35 16.71 -14.01
CA CYS A 258 -22.68 15.90 -13.02
C CYS A 258 -23.04 16.32 -11.60
N TYR A 259 -22.94 15.37 -10.67
CA TYR A 259 -23.10 15.60 -9.24
C TYR A 259 -21.79 15.35 -8.50
N ILE A 260 -21.45 16.23 -7.56
CA ILE A 260 -20.16 16.20 -6.89
C ILE A 260 -20.29 15.61 -5.49
N ILE A 261 -19.44 14.61 -5.21
CA ILE A 261 -19.30 14.02 -3.88
C ILE A 261 -17.87 14.25 -3.41
N LEU A 262 -17.70 14.85 -2.23
CA LEU A 262 -16.41 15.15 -1.62
C LEU A 262 -16.25 14.35 -0.33
N ILE A 263 -15.18 13.56 -0.24
CA ILE A 263 -14.92 12.71 0.92
C ILE A 263 -13.57 13.11 1.53
N PRO A 264 -13.54 13.93 2.59
CA PRO A 264 -12.30 14.35 3.19
C PRO A 264 -11.58 13.20 3.89
N ARG A 265 -10.24 13.25 3.91
CA ARG A 265 -9.43 12.29 4.66
C ARG A 265 -9.68 12.36 6.17
N HIS A 266 -10.10 13.54 6.62
CA HIS A 266 -10.28 13.96 8.00
C HIS A 266 -11.70 14.52 8.17
N PRO A 267 -12.70 13.67 8.50
CA PRO A 267 -14.10 14.08 8.65
C PRO A 267 -14.32 15.24 9.62
N GLU A 268 -13.46 15.38 10.64
CA GLU A 268 -13.47 16.51 11.58
C GLU A 268 -13.35 17.89 10.91
N ARG A 269 -12.88 17.94 9.66
CA ARG A 269 -12.76 19.17 8.86
C ARG A 269 -14.04 19.60 8.16
N VAL A 270 -15.13 18.82 8.24
CA VAL A 270 -16.37 19.06 7.46
C VAL A 270 -16.88 20.50 7.57
N LYS A 271 -16.84 21.09 8.78
CA LYS A 271 -17.26 22.48 9.02
C LYS A 271 -16.41 23.47 8.22
N SER A 272 -15.08 23.34 8.29
CA SER A 272 -14.16 24.20 7.54
C SER A 272 -14.32 24.06 6.02
N ILE A 273 -14.64 22.85 5.54
CA ILE A 273 -14.87 22.58 4.12
C ILE A 273 -16.17 23.28 3.67
N ILE A 274 -17.25 23.19 4.44
CA ILE A 274 -18.51 23.89 4.15
C ILE A 274 -18.29 25.40 4.10
N ASP A 275 -17.52 25.96 5.04
CA ASP A 275 -17.22 27.40 5.04
C ASP A 275 -16.37 27.81 3.82
N ASN A 276 -15.43 26.97 3.39
CA ASN A 276 -14.69 27.17 2.15
C ASN A 276 -15.56 27.03 0.89
N CYS A 277 -16.57 26.16 0.89
CA CYS A 277 -17.54 26.08 -0.22
C CYS A 277 -18.30 27.41 -0.35
N LYS A 278 -18.76 27.98 0.77
CA LYS A 278 -19.47 29.27 0.77
C LYS A 278 -18.63 30.41 0.21
N SER A 279 -17.33 30.46 0.51
CA SER A 279 -16.45 31.49 -0.04
C SER A 279 -16.26 31.38 -1.56
N HIS A 280 -16.53 30.21 -2.15
CA HIS A 280 -16.55 29.97 -3.60
C HIS A 280 -17.95 30.07 -4.22
N ASN A 281 -18.95 30.54 -3.47
CA ASN A 281 -20.36 30.54 -3.88
C ASN A 281 -20.85 29.14 -4.30
N LEU A 282 -20.49 28.15 -3.49
CA LEU A 282 -20.93 26.75 -3.60
C LEU A 282 -21.73 26.36 -2.35
N SER A 283 -22.82 25.66 -2.57
CA SER A 283 -23.69 25.08 -1.57
C SER A 283 -23.27 23.63 -1.30
N ALA A 284 -23.17 23.26 -0.02
CA ALA A 284 -22.74 21.92 0.37
C ALA A 284 -23.61 21.37 1.51
N THR A 285 -23.92 20.08 1.46
CA THR A 285 -24.59 19.37 2.57
C THR A 285 -23.73 18.21 3.01
N ALA A 286 -23.54 18.05 4.32
CA ALA A 286 -22.82 16.91 4.89
C ALA A 286 -23.75 15.71 5.10
N LYS A 287 -23.21 14.48 4.96
CA LYS A 287 -23.96 13.25 5.24
C LYS A 287 -24.47 13.18 6.68
N SER A 288 -23.71 13.69 7.64
CA SER A 288 -24.17 13.82 9.04
C SER A 288 -25.43 14.68 9.20
N GLN A 289 -25.72 15.57 8.26
CA GLN A 289 -26.91 16.43 8.26
C GLN A 289 -28.06 15.81 7.45
N ASN A 290 -27.74 15.15 6.33
CA ASN A 290 -28.72 14.46 5.51
C ASN A 290 -28.14 13.16 4.93
N ASP A 291 -28.81 12.04 5.20
CA ASP A 291 -28.32 10.72 4.79
C ASP A 291 -28.27 10.53 3.27
N LEU A 292 -29.07 11.29 2.51
CA LEU A 292 -29.04 11.35 1.04
C LEU A 292 -28.57 12.74 0.55
N PRO A 293 -27.98 12.81 -0.66
CA PRO A 293 -27.58 14.08 -1.25
C PRO A 293 -28.75 15.03 -1.46
N VAL A 294 -28.59 16.31 -1.14
CA VAL A 294 -29.57 17.34 -1.53
C VAL A 294 -29.22 17.80 -2.95
N LEU A 295 -29.99 17.38 -3.96
CA LEU A 295 -29.62 17.59 -5.37
C LEU A 295 -29.66 19.06 -5.83
N SER A 296 -30.31 19.94 -5.06
CA SER A 296 -30.23 21.39 -5.27
C SER A 296 -28.92 21.99 -4.77
N ASN A 297 -28.12 21.23 -4.01
CA ASN A 297 -26.80 21.64 -3.58
C ASN A 297 -25.73 21.19 -4.56
N ASP A 298 -24.62 21.93 -4.57
CA ASP A 298 -23.50 21.73 -5.48
C ASP A 298 -22.63 20.52 -5.07
N ILE A 299 -22.47 20.31 -3.76
CA ILE A 299 -21.56 19.31 -3.20
C ILE A 299 -22.22 18.51 -2.09
N TYR A 300 -22.07 17.18 -2.13
CA TYR A 300 -22.37 16.29 -1.01
C TYR A 300 -21.09 15.86 -0.30
N ILE A 301 -20.95 16.22 0.98
CA ILE A 301 -19.75 15.92 1.75
C ILE A 301 -19.96 14.67 2.61
N VAL A 302 -19.13 13.65 2.43
CA VAL A 302 -19.21 12.39 3.17
C VAL A 302 -18.26 12.44 4.37
N ASP A 303 -18.82 12.65 5.55
CA ASP A 303 -18.08 12.78 6.82
C ASP A 303 -18.18 11.53 7.72
N ARG A 304 -18.36 10.36 7.11
CA ARG A 304 -18.42 9.05 7.80
C ARG A 304 -17.30 8.12 7.33
N PHE A 305 -16.73 7.37 8.27
CA PHE A 305 -15.72 6.36 7.96
C PHE A 305 -16.35 5.08 7.41
N GLY A 306 -15.62 4.40 6.53
CA GLY A 306 -16.00 3.06 6.05
C GLY A 306 -17.00 3.02 4.89
N GLU A 307 -17.53 4.16 4.45
CA GLU A 307 -18.53 4.22 3.38
C GLU A 307 -17.95 4.48 1.98
N MET A 308 -16.61 4.53 1.84
CA MET A 308 -15.95 4.85 0.57
C MET A 308 -16.39 3.93 -0.59
N GLY A 309 -16.65 2.65 -0.33
CA GLY A 309 -17.12 1.70 -1.33
C GLY A 309 -18.49 2.06 -1.91
N LEU A 310 -19.41 2.60 -1.10
CA LEU A 310 -20.72 3.07 -1.54
C LEU A 310 -20.58 4.17 -2.59
N PHE A 311 -19.76 5.18 -2.30
CA PHE A 311 -19.59 6.34 -3.17
C PHE A 311 -18.77 6.03 -4.42
N PHE A 312 -17.77 5.16 -4.32
CA PHE A 312 -17.09 4.67 -5.53
C PHE A 312 -18.03 3.87 -6.42
N SER A 313 -19.01 3.14 -5.88
CA SER A 313 -19.95 2.33 -6.68
C SER A 313 -20.88 3.15 -7.59
N VAL A 314 -21.13 4.43 -7.27
CA VAL A 314 -21.95 5.32 -8.09
C VAL A 314 -21.11 6.26 -8.97
N ALA A 315 -19.80 6.31 -8.76
CA ALA A 315 -18.91 7.25 -9.44
C ALA A 315 -18.58 6.83 -10.88
N THR A 316 -18.55 7.80 -11.79
CA THR A 316 -17.98 7.61 -13.14
C THR A 316 -16.51 7.95 -13.17
N ILE A 317 -16.13 9.04 -12.48
CA ILE A 317 -14.77 9.53 -12.34
C ILE A 317 -14.46 9.69 -10.85
N SER A 318 -13.25 9.36 -10.44
CA SER A 318 -12.77 9.58 -9.07
C SER A 318 -11.41 10.24 -9.05
N PHE A 319 -11.33 11.41 -8.42
CA PHE A 319 -10.06 12.03 -8.06
C PHE A 319 -9.60 11.51 -6.71
N ILE A 320 -8.37 11.02 -6.63
CA ILE A 320 -7.78 10.49 -5.40
C ILE A 320 -6.89 11.55 -4.76
N GLY A 321 -7.32 12.06 -3.62
CA GLY A 321 -6.67 13.13 -2.86
C GLY A 321 -5.38 12.72 -2.18
N GLY A 322 -4.82 13.68 -1.44
CA GLY A 322 -3.46 13.66 -0.92
C GLY A 322 -2.41 13.69 -2.02
N SER A 323 -2.81 13.85 -3.28
CA SER A 323 -1.97 13.69 -4.46
C SER A 323 -1.42 15.02 -4.98
N PHE A 324 -1.76 16.15 -4.34
CA PHE A 324 -1.03 17.40 -4.55
C PHE A 324 0.18 17.57 -3.62
N LYS A 325 0.08 17.17 -2.34
CA LYS A 325 1.17 17.38 -1.35
C LYS A 325 1.38 16.28 -0.30
N GLN A 326 0.52 15.26 -0.22
CA GLN A 326 0.56 14.26 0.85
C GLN A 326 1.13 12.91 0.40
N GLY A 327 1.75 12.83 -0.79
CA GLY A 327 2.30 11.62 -1.38
C GLY A 327 1.29 10.67 -2.02
N GLY A 328 0.04 11.09 -2.13
CA GLY A 328 -1.08 10.36 -2.73
C GLY A 328 -1.66 9.28 -1.84
N HIS A 329 -2.99 9.13 -1.84
CA HIS A 329 -3.68 8.01 -1.19
C HIS A 329 -3.83 6.80 -2.11
N ASN A 330 -4.60 5.80 -1.66
CA ASN A 330 -4.77 4.52 -2.34
C ASN A 330 -5.63 4.63 -3.60
N ILE A 331 -4.99 4.55 -4.76
CA ILE A 331 -5.63 4.68 -6.08
C ILE A 331 -6.52 3.46 -6.41
N LEU A 332 -6.13 2.27 -5.93
CA LEU A 332 -6.68 1.00 -6.42
C LEU A 332 -8.09 0.70 -5.92
N GLU A 333 -8.54 1.33 -4.84
CA GLU A 333 -9.89 1.11 -4.30
C GLU A 333 -10.96 1.51 -5.31
N ALA A 334 -10.81 2.67 -5.96
CA ALA A 334 -11.73 3.15 -6.99
C ALA A 334 -11.74 2.27 -8.26
N ALA A 335 -10.63 1.60 -8.56
CA ALA A 335 -10.53 0.74 -9.73
C ALA A 335 -11.46 -0.49 -9.64
N TYR A 336 -11.70 -1.01 -8.44
CA TYR A 336 -12.62 -2.14 -8.21
C TYR A 336 -14.10 -1.81 -8.48
N PHE A 337 -14.41 -0.52 -8.63
CA PHE A 337 -15.74 0.00 -8.96
C PHE A 337 -15.83 0.49 -10.41
N SER A 338 -14.80 0.24 -11.21
CA SER A 338 -14.72 0.66 -12.61
C SER A 338 -14.79 2.20 -12.76
N ASN A 339 -14.11 2.93 -11.88
CA ASN A 339 -14.04 4.38 -11.95
C ASN A 339 -12.91 4.80 -12.91
N CYS A 340 -13.08 5.91 -13.61
CA CYS A 340 -11.95 6.57 -14.27
C CYS A 340 -11.18 7.34 -13.21
N ILE A 341 -9.93 6.94 -12.97
CA ILE A 341 -9.18 7.45 -11.82
C ILE A 341 -8.26 8.59 -12.24
N ILE A 342 -8.32 9.68 -11.51
CA ILE A 342 -7.44 10.85 -11.68
C ILE A 342 -6.70 11.10 -10.37
N PHE A 343 -5.43 11.49 -10.42
CA PHE A 343 -4.66 11.89 -9.24
C PHE A 343 -3.61 12.94 -9.60
N GLY A 344 -3.21 13.73 -8.62
CA GLY A 344 -2.27 14.84 -8.75
C GLY A 344 -0.78 14.45 -8.92
N PRO A 345 0.10 15.46 -8.91
CA PRO A 345 1.52 15.27 -9.26
C PRO A 345 2.34 14.51 -8.20
N ASP A 346 1.94 14.53 -6.92
CA ASP A 346 2.68 13.93 -5.81
C ASP A 346 2.13 12.55 -5.43
N MET A 347 2.78 11.52 -5.94
CA MET A 347 2.57 10.11 -5.57
C MET A 347 3.76 9.51 -4.82
N SER A 348 4.50 10.32 -4.07
CA SER A 348 5.75 9.90 -3.39
C SER A 348 5.58 8.76 -2.37
N LYS A 349 4.38 8.57 -1.80
CA LYS A 349 4.09 7.45 -0.88
C LYS A 349 3.60 6.20 -1.61
N ASN A 350 3.07 6.33 -2.82
CA ASN A 350 2.46 5.25 -3.61
C ASN A 350 3.06 5.16 -5.03
N THR A 351 4.36 5.40 -5.16
CA THR A 351 5.03 5.53 -6.46
C THR A 351 4.95 4.24 -7.30
N ASP A 352 5.08 3.07 -6.68
CA ASP A 352 4.99 1.79 -7.39
C ASP A 352 3.58 1.59 -7.98
N ILE A 353 2.53 1.96 -7.22
CA ILE A 353 1.13 1.90 -7.65
C ILE A 353 0.88 2.90 -8.78
N ALA A 354 1.28 4.16 -8.61
CA ALA A 354 1.12 5.20 -9.62
C ALA A 354 1.78 4.80 -10.95
N LYS A 355 3.02 4.29 -10.91
CA LYS A 355 3.70 3.80 -12.12
C LYS A 355 2.95 2.62 -12.76
N GLY A 356 2.49 1.67 -11.95
CA GLY A 356 1.74 0.51 -12.44
C GLY A 356 0.47 0.90 -13.17
N VAL A 357 -0.36 1.77 -12.58
CA VAL A 357 -1.61 2.20 -13.22
C VAL A 357 -1.36 3.04 -14.48
N LEU A 358 -0.34 3.91 -14.49
CA LEU A 358 -0.01 4.73 -15.65
C LEU A 358 0.52 3.90 -16.82
N GLN A 359 1.38 2.90 -16.55
CA GLN A 359 1.90 1.98 -17.58
C GLN A 359 0.80 1.13 -18.23
N ASN A 360 -0.33 0.94 -17.54
CA ASN A 360 -1.47 0.19 -18.04
C ASN A 360 -2.63 1.10 -18.49
N GLU A 361 -2.42 2.42 -18.54
CA GLU A 361 -3.44 3.42 -18.87
C GLU A 361 -4.73 3.25 -18.03
N ALA A 362 -4.55 2.80 -16.78
CA ALA A 362 -5.63 2.50 -15.83
C ALA A 362 -5.99 3.72 -14.95
N ALA A 363 -5.25 4.82 -15.08
CA ALA A 363 -5.49 6.08 -14.39
C ALA A 363 -4.78 7.23 -15.12
N ILE A 364 -5.16 8.47 -14.77
CA ILE A 364 -4.62 9.71 -15.35
C ILE A 364 -3.91 10.50 -14.24
N GLN A 365 -2.66 10.88 -14.48
CA GLN A 365 -1.93 11.79 -13.60
C GLN A 365 -2.00 13.21 -14.14
N ILE A 366 -2.51 14.14 -13.34
CA ILE A 366 -2.56 15.58 -13.68
C ILE A 366 -1.39 16.34 -13.09
N LYS A 367 -1.01 17.44 -13.75
CA LYS A 367 0.12 18.29 -13.34
C LYS A 367 -0.27 19.35 -12.31
N ASN A 368 -1.46 19.93 -12.47
CA ASN A 368 -1.96 21.06 -11.68
C ASN A 368 -3.49 21.17 -11.83
N GLY A 369 -4.10 22.17 -11.20
CA GLY A 369 -5.55 22.41 -11.26
C GLY A 369 -6.10 22.67 -12.66
N GLU A 370 -5.35 23.35 -13.52
CA GLU A 370 -5.76 23.64 -14.91
C GLU A 370 -5.84 22.36 -15.76
N ASP A 371 -4.86 21.48 -15.61
CA ASP A 371 -4.86 20.16 -16.24
C ASP A 371 -6.02 19.29 -15.73
N LEU A 372 -6.32 19.36 -14.42
CA LEU A 372 -7.49 18.69 -13.84
C LEU A 372 -8.80 19.19 -14.43
N LEU A 373 -9.00 20.52 -14.50
CA LEU A 373 -10.19 21.11 -15.12
C LEU A 373 -10.34 20.67 -16.58
N THR A 374 -9.25 20.78 -17.36
CA THR A 374 -9.21 20.39 -18.77
C THR A 374 -9.62 18.93 -18.95
N LYS A 375 -9.08 18.03 -18.13
CA LYS A 375 -9.40 16.60 -18.19
C LYS A 375 -10.82 16.29 -17.76
N LEU A 376 -11.34 16.96 -16.73
CA LEU A 376 -12.72 16.77 -16.28
C LEU A 376 -13.72 17.26 -17.34
N THR A 377 -13.56 18.48 -17.85
CA THR A 377 -14.41 19.01 -18.93
C THR A 377 -14.37 18.10 -20.17
N TYR A 378 -13.18 17.59 -20.54
CA TYR A 378 -13.06 16.67 -21.66
C TYR A 378 -13.80 15.34 -21.41
N LEU A 379 -13.57 14.68 -20.27
CA LEU A 379 -14.13 13.35 -19.98
C LEU A 379 -15.62 13.37 -19.64
N LEU A 380 -16.13 14.46 -19.07
CA LEU A 380 -17.56 14.66 -18.78
C LEU A 380 -18.36 14.99 -20.05
N ASN A 381 -17.70 15.42 -21.13
CA ASN A 381 -18.38 15.68 -22.40
C ASN A 381 -18.94 14.36 -23.00
N PRO A 382 -20.25 14.28 -23.30
CA PRO A 382 -20.87 13.08 -23.87
C PRO A 382 -20.19 12.54 -25.15
N ASN A 383 -19.59 13.42 -25.95
CA ASN A 383 -18.87 13.05 -27.17
C ASN A 383 -17.60 12.21 -26.89
N ASN A 384 -17.06 12.27 -25.68
CA ASN A 384 -15.86 11.53 -25.26
C ASN A 384 -16.18 10.32 -24.37
N SER A 385 -17.45 9.92 -24.29
CA SER A 385 -17.93 8.82 -23.43
C SER A 385 -17.23 7.48 -23.68
N LEU A 386 -16.81 7.21 -24.92
CA LEU A 386 -16.03 6.01 -25.27
C LEU A 386 -14.65 5.99 -24.62
N GLU A 387 -13.95 7.13 -24.59
CA GLU A 387 -12.64 7.22 -23.94
C GLU A 387 -12.78 7.10 -22.42
N LEU A 388 -13.78 7.76 -21.83
CA LEU A 388 -14.10 7.60 -20.42
C LEU A 388 -14.37 6.12 -20.07
N LYS A 389 -15.19 5.42 -20.88
CA LYS A 389 -15.47 3.99 -20.72
C LYS A 389 -14.19 3.15 -20.81
N ALA A 390 -13.29 3.45 -21.75
CA ALA A 390 -12.03 2.74 -21.90
C ALA A 390 -11.13 2.86 -20.65
N TYR A 391 -11.01 4.06 -20.05
CA TYR A 391 -10.28 4.22 -18.79
C TYR A 391 -10.90 3.42 -17.64
N ARG A 392 -12.23 3.42 -17.53
CA ARG A 392 -12.98 2.66 -16.52
C ARG A 392 -12.73 1.15 -16.63
N GLU A 393 -12.76 0.61 -17.86
CA GLU A 393 -12.50 -0.79 -18.14
C GLU A 393 -11.04 -1.18 -17.84
N LYS A 394 -10.07 -0.33 -18.25
CA LYS A 394 -8.65 -0.53 -17.95
C LYS A 394 -8.37 -0.51 -16.45
N ALA A 395 -8.98 0.41 -15.71
CA ALA A 395 -8.90 0.47 -14.25
C ALA A 395 -9.38 -0.84 -13.61
N PHE A 396 -10.57 -1.30 -13.97
CA PHE A 396 -11.12 -2.55 -13.45
C PHE A 396 -10.26 -3.77 -13.80
N LYS A 397 -9.85 -3.89 -15.07
CA LYS A 397 -9.01 -5.00 -15.55
C LYS A 397 -7.65 -5.02 -14.83
N PHE A 398 -7.09 -3.85 -14.52
CA PHE A 398 -5.86 -3.75 -13.74
C PHE A 398 -6.02 -4.44 -12.37
N VAL A 399 -7.05 -4.09 -11.59
CA VAL A 399 -7.23 -4.69 -10.26
C VAL A 399 -7.71 -6.15 -10.30
N GLU A 400 -8.54 -6.53 -11.27
CA GLU A 400 -8.98 -7.92 -11.45
C GLU A 400 -7.80 -8.87 -11.71
N ASN A 401 -6.88 -8.46 -12.59
CA ASN A 401 -5.65 -9.21 -12.84
C ASN A 401 -4.78 -9.33 -11.58
N ASN A 402 -4.75 -8.28 -10.76
CA ASN A 402 -3.97 -8.26 -9.52
C ASN A 402 -4.62 -9.04 -8.38
N GLN A 403 -5.93 -9.28 -8.37
CA GLN A 403 -6.55 -10.18 -7.39
C GLN A 403 -6.09 -11.62 -7.61
N LYS A 404 -6.00 -12.06 -8.88
CA LYS A 404 -5.45 -13.38 -9.25
C LYS A 404 -4.01 -13.55 -8.75
N VAL A 405 -3.22 -12.47 -8.72
CA VAL A 405 -1.86 -12.47 -8.15
C VAL A 405 -1.89 -12.89 -6.68
N LEU A 406 -2.76 -12.30 -5.85
CA LEU A 406 -2.84 -12.66 -4.43
C LEU A 406 -3.22 -14.13 -4.22
N ASP A 407 -4.18 -14.65 -4.99
CA ASP A 407 -4.59 -16.05 -4.89
C ASP A 407 -3.44 -17.01 -5.23
N GLU A 408 -2.66 -16.72 -6.28
CA GLU A 408 -1.48 -17.52 -6.63
C GLU A 408 -0.36 -17.41 -5.57
N TYR A 409 -0.15 -16.22 -4.98
CA TYR A 409 0.76 -16.06 -3.83
C TYR A 409 0.32 -16.95 -2.65
N LEU A 410 -0.96 -16.89 -2.29
CA LEU A 410 -1.52 -17.70 -1.20
C LEU A 410 -1.40 -19.20 -1.50
N LYS A 411 -1.67 -19.62 -2.74
CA LYS A 411 -1.51 -21.02 -3.18
C LYS A 411 -0.08 -21.53 -3.06
N VAL A 412 0.91 -20.67 -3.28
CA VAL A 412 2.33 -21.03 -3.07
C VAL A 412 2.68 -21.06 -1.59
N ILE A 413 2.29 -20.04 -0.82
CA ILE A 413 2.61 -19.91 0.61
C ILE A 413 1.96 -21.04 1.42
N THR A 414 0.71 -21.41 1.10
CA THR A 414 -0.05 -22.44 1.82
C THR A 414 0.59 -23.83 1.77
N LYS A 415 1.44 -24.11 0.77
CA LYS A 415 2.24 -25.35 0.71
C LYS A 415 3.27 -25.48 1.84
N PHE A 416 3.54 -24.40 2.57
CA PHE A 416 4.47 -24.34 3.69
C PHE A 416 3.74 -24.18 5.05
N LEU A 417 2.41 -24.24 5.04
CA LEU A 417 1.58 -24.17 6.24
C LEU A 417 1.23 -25.58 6.74
N PRO A 418 0.89 -25.74 8.03
CA PRO A 418 0.59 -27.05 8.63
C PRO A 418 -0.73 -27.66 8.16
#